data_AF-A0A3B0XC84-F1
#
_entry.id   AF-A0A3B0XC84-F1
#
_cell.length_a   1.000
_cell.length_b   1.000
_cell.length_c   1.000
_cell.angle_alpha   90.00
_cell.angle_beta   90.00
_cell.angle_gamma   90.00
#
_symmetry.space_group_name_H-M   'P 1'
#
loop_
_entity.id
_entity.type
_entity.pdbx_description
1 polymer ?
#
loop_
_entity_poly.entity_id
_entity_poly.type
_entity_poly.pdbx_seq_one_letter_code
_entity_poly.pdbx_strand_id
1 'polypeptide(L)'
;NEVKASIEIARGAFNRSFTTLNRLQQGKMIEMRLIKGPFRHLNGFWRFDALKDYRASKISLDLDFEFESKLVALAVGPVFNQIANSMVDAFCKRAVEVYGERI
;
A
#
# COMPACT_ATOMS: atom_id res chain seq x y z
N ASN A 1 14.53 -9.47 6.86
CA ASN A 1 14.43 -8.44 5.80
C ASN A 1 13.37 -7.42 6.17
N GLU A 2 13.80 -6.21 6.55
CA GLU A 2 12.91 -5.09 6.88
C GLU A 2 13.26 -3.86 6.03
N VAL A 3 12.25 -3.10 5.61
CA VAL A 3 12.41 -1.89 4.80
C VAL A 3 11.53 -0.77 5.36
N LYS A 4 12.10 0.40 5.61
CA LYS A 4 11.32 1.60 5.94
C LYS A 4 10.95 2.31 4.65
N ALA A 5 9.67 2.59 4.46
CA ALA A 5 9.15 3.29 3.27
C ALA A 5 8.22 4.42 3.69
N SER A 6 8.18 5.49 2.90
CA SER A 6 7.29 6.64 3.12
C SER A 6 6.49 6.91 1.86
N ILE A 7 5.21 7.26 2.05
CA ILE A 7 4.31 7.71 0.99
C ILE A 7 3.81 9.11 1.35
N GLU A 8 3.86 10.02 0.37
CA GLU A 8 3.28 11.35 0.47
C GLU A 8 1.92 11.38 -0.24
N ILE A 9 0.93 11.95 0.42
CA ILE A 9 -0.42 12.15 -0.10
C ILE A 9 -0.59 13.67 -0.30
N ALA A 10 -0.56 14.07 -1.56
CA ALA A 10 -0.84 15.44 -1.98
C ALA A 10 -2.19 15.50 -2.72
N ARG A 11 -3.22 16.09 -2.12
CA ARG A 11 -4.53 16.31 -2.76
C ARG A 11 -5.16 17.62 -2.27
N GLY A 12 -5.30 18.59 -3.17
CA GLY A 12 -5.80 19.92 -2.82
C GLY A 12 -4.92 20.57 -1.74
N ALA A 13 -5.53 21.09 -0.66
CA ALA A 13 -4.81 21.66 0.48
C ALA A 13 -4.22 20.61 1.44
N PHE A 14 -4.50 19.33 1.23
CA PHE A 14 -3.94 18.25 2.05
C PHE A 14 -2.60 17.81 1.50
N ASN A 15 -1.53 18.11 2.25
CA ASN A 15 -0.22 17.51 2.04
C ASN A 15 0.29 16.87 3.35
N ARG A 16 0.27 15.54 3.40
CA ARG A 16 0.75 14.75 4.54
C ARG A 16 1.46 13.51 4.04
N SER A 17 2.35 12.97 4.87
CA SER A 17 3.03 11.71 4.61
C SER A 17 2.82 10.71 5.74
N PHE A 18 2.97 9.44 5.42
CA PHE A 18 3.07 8.37 6.40
C PHE A 18 4.25 7.47 6.06
N THR A 19 4.84 6.88 7.08
CA THR A 19 5.98 5.97 6.98
C THR A 19 5.63 4.64 7.62
N THR A 20 5.95 3.54 6.94
CA THR A 20 5.78 2.18 7.45
C THR A 20 7.12 1.44 7.59
N LEU A 21 7.18 0.51 8.55
CA LEU A 21 8.16 -0.56 8.57
C LEU A 21 7.55 -1.76 7.85
N ASN A 22 8.23 -2.24 6.82
CA ASN A 22 7.76 -3.31 5.96
C ASN A 22 8.60 -4.55 6.20
N ARG A 23 7.96 -5.67 6.55
CA ARG A 23 8.62 -6.95 6.79
C ARG A 23 8.29 -7.89 5.65
N LEU A 24 9.33 -8.35 4.95
CA LEU A 24 9.17 -9.13 3.74
C LEU A 24 9.28 -10.62 4.04
N GLN A 25 8.26 -11.37 3.63
CA GLN A 25 8.33 -12.81 3.45
C GLN A 25 8.38 -13.11 1.96
N GLN A 26 9.56 -13.53 1.50
CA GLN A 26 9.86 -13.76 0.08
C GLN A 26 8.78 -14.61 -0.60
N GLY A 27 8.27 -14.13 -1.73
CA GLY A 27 7.30 -14.86 -2.56
C GLY A 27 5.91 -15.05 -1.95
N LYS A 28 5.60 -14.42 -0.81
CA LYS A 28 4.32 -14.61 -0.12
C LYS A 28 3.66 -13.31 0.32
N MET A 29 4.35 -12.49 1.10
CA MET A 29 3.72 -11.31 1.69
C MET A 29 4.70 -10.22 2.12
N ILE A 30 4.18 -9.01 2.23
CA ILE A 30 4.84 -7.89 2.92
C ILE A 30 3.89 -7.38 4.00
N GLU A 31 4.28 -7.51 5.26
CA GLU A 31 3.57 -6.89 6.38
C GLU A 31 4.00 -5.43 6.50
N MET A 32 3.03 -4.52 6.61
CA MET A 32 3.22 -3.09 6.78
C MET A 32 2.76 -2.68 8.18
N ARG A 33 3.61 -1.97 8.93
CA ARG A 33 3.25 -1.36 10.22
C ARG A 33 3.59 0.11 10.24
N LEU A 34 2.66 0.94 10.70
CA LEU A 34 2.89 2.38 10.88
C LEU A 34 4.10 2.65 11.79
N ILE A 35 4.95 3.57 11.36
CA ILE A 35 5.98 4.21 12.19
C ILE A 35 5.54 5.62 12.56
N LYS A 36 5.06 6.39 11.58
CA LYS A 36 4.57 7.77 11.76
C LYS A 36 3.62 8.16 10.64
N GLY A 37 2.73 9.11 10.90
CA GLY A 37 1.79 9.64 9.91
C GLY A 37 0.50 10.11 10.59
N PRO A 38 -0.48 10.60 9.83
CA PRO A 38 -1.73 11.12 10.38
C PRO A 38 -2.73 10.01 10.80
N PHE A 39 -2.22 8.84 11.19
CA PHE A 39 -2.98 7.65 11.52
C PHE A 39 -2.76 7.28 12.98
N ARG A 40 -3.85 7.02 13.70
CA ARG A 40 -3.80 6.41 15.03
C ARG A 40 -3.29 4.98 14.93
N HIS A 41 -3.75 4.25 13.93
CA HIS A 41 -3.11 3.02 13.48
C HIS A 41 -3.19 2.89 11.97
N LEU A 42 -2.19 2.23 11.40
CA LEU A 42 -2.21 1.75 10.03
C LEU A 42 -1.38 0.47 10.00
N ASN A 43 -2.03 -0.61 9.58
CA ASN A 43 -1.42 -1.90 9.36
C ASN A 43 -1.95 -2.46 8.06
N GLY A 44 -1.14 -3.27 7.39
CA GLY A 44 -1.57 -3.84 6.13
C GLY A 44 -0.70 -4.98 5.68
N PHE A 45 -1.20 -5.65 4.66
CA PHE A 45 -0.53 -6.79 4.06
C PHE A 45 -0.61 -6.66 2.54
N TRP A 46 0.56 -6.68 1.91
CA TRP A 46 0.63 -7.12 0.52
C TRP A 46 0.65 -8.64 0.50
N ARG A 47 -0.19 -9.23 -0.35
CA ARG A 47 -0.23 -10.68 -0.59
C ARG A 47 0.05 -10.97 -2.06
N PHE A 48 0.86 -12.01 -2.27
CA PHE A 48 1.21 -12.51 -3.58
C PHE A 48 0.73 -13.96 -3.68
N ASP A 49 -0.44 -14.13 -4.28
CA ASP A 49 -1.04 -15.46 -4.45
C ASP A 49 -0.72 -15.97 -5.86
N ALA A 50 -0.01 -17.10 -5.92
CA ALA A 50 0.25 -17.78 -7.19
C ALA A 50 -1.07 -18.25 -7.81
N LEU A 51 -1.25 -17.98 -9.10
CA LEU A 51 -2.36 -18.51 -9.88
C LEU A 51 -2.00 -19.86 -10.49
N LYS A 52 -3.01 -20.63 -10.90
CA LYS A 52 -2.88 -22.04 -11.34
C LYS A 52 -1.75 -22.29 -12.35
N ASP A 53 -1.43 -21.33 -13.20
CA ASP A 53 -0.44 -21.49 -14.27
C ASP A 53 1.00 -21.09 -13.87
N TYR A 54 1.26 -20.76 -12.60
CA TYR A 54 2.54 -20.31 -11.99
C TYR A 54 3.25 -19.10 -12.65
N ARG A 55 2.83 -18.72 -13.85
CA ARG A 55 3.30 -17.57 -14.64
C ARG A 55 2.56 -16.28 -14.31
N ALA A 56 1.58 -16.35 -13.40
CA ALA A 56 0.83 -15.20 -12.96
C ALA A 56 0.65 -15.22 -11.44
N SER A 57 0.78 -14.04 -10.84
CA SER A 57 0.44 -13.78 -9.44
C SER A 57 -0.77 -12.86 -9.39
N LYS A 58 -1.71 -13.16 -8.49
CA LYS A 58 -2.63 -12.15 -7.98
C LYS A 58 -1.91 -11.38 -6.89
N ILE A 59 -2.09 -10.06 -6.91
CA ILE A 59 -1.54 -9.14 -5.93
C ILE A 59 -2.73 -8.53 -5.21
N SER A 60 -2.67 -8.45 -3.90
CA SER A 60 -3.74 -7.83 -3.10
C SER A 60 -3.11 -7.01 -1.99
N LEU A 61 -3.73 -5.85 -1.72
CA LEU A 61 -3.35 -4.96 -0.62
C LEU A 61 -4.54 -4.89 0.33
N ASP A 62 -4.35 -5.42 1.52
CA ASP A 62 -5.31 -5.30 2.63
C ASP A 62 -4.78 -4.24 3.59
N LEU A 63 -5.60 -3.22 3.88
CA LEU A 63 -5.26 -2.14 4.80
C LEU A 63 -6.33 -2.02 5.88
N ASP A 64 -5.87 -1.85 7.09
CA ASP A 64 -6.69 -1.54 8.26
C ASP A 64 -6.08 -0.32 8.96
N PHE A 65 -6.90 0.72 9.14
CA PHE A 65 -6.43 2.04 9.53
C PHE A 65 -7.50 2.84 10.28
N GLU A 66 -7.02 3.74 11.12
CA GLU A 66 -7.81 4.78 11.78
C GLU A 66 -7.01 6.08 11.73
N PHE A 67 -7.64 7.19 11.36
CA PHE A 67 -6.98 8.50 11.35
C PHE A 67 -6.89 9.09 12.77
N GLU A 68 -5.85 9.88 13.06
CA GLU A 68 -5.69 10.51 14.39
C GLU A 68 -6.77 11.54 14.73
N SER A 69 -7.44 12.12 13.71
CA SER A 69 -8.52 13.07 13.93
C SER A 69 -9.71 12.87 12.99
N LYS A 70 -10.91 13.16 13.49
CA LYS A 70 -12.15 13.11 12.71
C LYS A 70 -12.13 14.05 11.51
N LEU A 71 -11.48 15.20 11.63
CA LEU A 71 -11.33 16.16 10.53
C LEU A 71 -10.48 15.58 9.40
N VAL A 72 -9.35 14.94 9.73
CA VAL A 72 -8.53 14.24 8.72
C VAL A 72 -9.30 13.07 8.11
N ALA A 73 -10.04 12.31 8.91
CA ALA A 73 -10.89 11.23 8.42
C ALA A 73 -11.95 11.72 7.43
N LEU A 74 -12.59 12.87 7.68
CA LEU A 74 -13.57 13.46 6.77
C LEU A 74 -12.94 13.99 5.48
N ALA A 75 -11.76 14.59 5.57
CA ALA A 75 -11.05 15.13 4.41
C ALA A 75 -10.49 14.03 3.49
N VAL A 76 -9.98 12.94 4.07
CA VAL A 76 -9.19 11.92 3.35
C VAL A 76 -9.92 10.58 3.23
N GLY A 77 -10.83 10.24 4.14
CA GLY A 77 -11.55 8.97 4.17
C GLY A 77 -12.20 8.60 2.82
N PRO A 78 -12.95 9.50 2.15
CA PRO A 78 -13.56 9.20 0.85
C PRO A 78 -12.56 8.90 -0.27
N VAL A 79 -11.33 9.40 -0.16
CA VAL A 79 -10.29 9.26 -1.20
C VAL A 79 -9.24 8.21 -0.83
N PHE A 80 -9.20 7.74 0.41
CA PHE A 80 -8.18 6.80 0.86
C PHE A 80 -8.25 5.47 0.10
N ASN A 81 -9.46 4.98 -0.21
CA ASN A 81 -9.62 3.81 -1.08
C ASN A 81 -9.02 4.03 -2.49
N GLN A 82 -9.12 5.25 -3.03
CA GLN A 82 -8.48 5.57 -4.33
C GLN A 82 -6.96 5.56 -4.21
N ILE A 83 -6.42 6.01 -3.08
CA ILE A 83 -4.98 5.96 -2.78
C ILE A 83 -4.50 4.51 -2.66
N ALA A 84 -5.26 3.63 -1.97
CA ALA A 84 -4.93 2.21 -1.89
C ALA A 84 -4.94 1.54 -3.28
N ASN A 85 -5.95 1.84 -4.11
CA ASN A 85 -6.01 1.33 -5.48
C ASN A 85 -4.83 1.82 -6.33
N SER A 86 -4.46 3.10 -6.22
CA SER A 86 -3.33 3.64 -6.98
C SER A 86 -1.98 3.01 -6.57
N MET A 87 -1.84 2.56 -5.31
CA MET A 87 -0.67 1.78 -4.90
C MET A 87 -0.63 0.42 -5.61
N VAL A 88 -1.76 -0.28 -5.73
CA VAL A 88 -1.84 -1.57 -6.44
C VAL A 88 -1.54 -1.38 -7.93
N ASP A 89 -2.11 -0.34 -8.54
CA ASP A 89 -1.86 0.00 -9.95
C ASP A 89 -0.38 0.33 -10.19
N ALA A 90 0.23 1.14 -9.32
CA ALA A 90 1.65 1.47 -9.39
C ALA A 90 2.53 0.23 -9.23
N PHE A 91 2.15 -0.72 -8.35
CA PHE A 91 2.85 -1.98 -8.21
C PHE A 91 2.78 -2.81 -9.50
N CYS A 92 1.58 -2.98 -10.06
CA CYS A 92 1.37 -3.72 -11.31
C CYS A 92 2.14 -3.10 -12.47
N LYS A 93 2.08 -1.76 -12.61
CA LYS A 93 2.86 -1.03 -13.62
C LYS A 93 4.35 -1.28 -13.44
N ARG A 94 4.87 -1.20 -12.21
CA ARG A 94 6.29 -1.45 -11.95
C ARG A 94 6.69 -2.89 -12.26
N ALA A 95 5.81 -3.86 -12.00
CA ALA A 95 6.06 -5.25 -12.37
C ALA A 95 6.20 -5.41 -13.90
N VAL A 96 5.34 -4.76 -14.69
CA VAL A 96 5.44 -4.75 -16.16
C VAL A 96 6.75 -4.10 -16.62
N GLU A 97 7.15 -2.97 -16.03
CA GLU A 97 8.42 -2.31 -16.38
C GLU A 97 9.66 -3.18 -16.11
N VAL A 98 9.62 -4.02 -15.07
CA VAL A 98 10.77 -4.86 -14.67
C VAL A 98 10.77 -6.21 -15.37
N TYR A 99 9.60 -6.82 -15.57
CA TYR A 99 9.45 -8.21 -16.02
C TYR A 99 8.80 -8.34 -17.41
N GLY A 100 8.33 -7.26 -18.02
CA GLY A 100 7.62 -7.25 -19.30
C GLY A 100 6.11 -7.40 -19.18
N GLU A 101 5.41 -7.25 -20.31
CA GLU A 101 3.95 -7.44 -20.35
C GLU A 101 3.58 -8.91 -20.12
N ARG A 102 2.39 -9.12 -19.56
CA ARG A 102 1.78 -10.45 -19.45
C ARG A 102 1.50 -10.95 -20.88
N ILE A 103 2.29 -11.91 -21.35
CA ILE A 103 2.06 -12.64 -22.61
C ILE A 103 1.07 -13.78 -22.37
#